data_AF-A0A662RQK8-F1
#
_entry.id   AF-A0A662RQK8-F1
#
_cell.length_a   1.000
_cell.length_b   1.000
_cell.length_c   1.000
_cell.angle_alpha   90.00
_cell.angle_beta   90.00
_cell.angle_gamma   90.00
#
_symmetry.space_group_name_H-M   'P 1'
#
loop_
_entity.id
_entity.type
_entity.pdbx_description
1 polymer ?
#
loop_
_entity_poly.entity_id
_entity_poly.type
_entity_poly.pdbx_seq_one_letter_code
_entity_poly.pdbx_strand_id
1 'polypeptide(L)'
;MKTKCDYCGKEIDIKPYRLKRSKHLFCSRRCQGKWRSENIRGSSAYNWRGGPITLICSGCGKEFKRERDRLKKANNYYCSKKCFNEHRKKENHPNWQGGNVIRQCKYCGKEFITKRRGKSTAIFCSSECHVKWIRQKHLGTHKPKKIKPEEHQNIIDKYLKRISPERIATYYGVTPGAIYWILKKHNIKLWDTSQYPKLQEADDGHLVRSSLERMVDNYLFHNKIPHIYNPQIPFSNYRADFLVGNQYIEIWGMIGNKEYDERMQDKLKHYQEYGLPLIQIFPEDIPHNLDRIFAKIFDTSQKTLEVWE
;
A
#
# COMPACT_ATOMS: atom_id res chain seq x y z
N MET A 1 62.97 -6.91 38.56
CA MET A 1 63.56 -8.24 38.26
C MET A 1 63.26 -8.52 36.80
N LYS A 2 64.28 -8.89 36.04
CA LYS A 2 64.15 -9.18 34.62
C LYS A 2 63.72 -10.64 34.42
N THR A 3 62.80 -10.86 33.50
CA THR A 3 62.36 -12.20 33.08
C THR A 3 61.92 -12.14 31.61
N LYS A 4 61.54 -13.28 31.02
CA LYS A 4 61.07 -13.33 29.64
C LYS A 4 59.54 -13.31 29.57
N CYS A 5 59.00 -12.71 28.52
CA CYS A 5 57.59 -12.80 28.17
C CYS A 5 57.24 -14.20 27.67
N ASP A 6 56.22 -14.83 28.24
CA ASP A 6 55.82 -16.21 27.92
C ASP A 6 55.18 -16.37 26.52
N TYR A 7 54.95 -15.27 25.80
CA TYR A 7 54.45 -15.31 24.43
C TYR A 7 55.52 -14.97 23.40
N CYS A 8 56.17 -13.82 23.53
CA CYS A 8 57.13 -13.34 22.52
C CYS A 8 58.60 -13.50 22.91
N GLY A 9 58.91 -14.02 24.10
CA GLY A 9 60.27 -14.22 24.59
C GLY A 9 61.04 -12.96 24.97
N LYS A 10 60.52 -11.76 24.68
CA LYS A 10 61.17 -10.48 24.99
C LYS A 10 61.43 -10.34 26.50
N GLU A 11 62.61 -9.83 26.86
CA GLU A 11 62.97 -9.53 28.24
C GLU A 11 62.14 -8.36 28.79
N ILE A 12 61.60 -8.54 29.99
CA ILE A 12 60.68 -7.63 30.66
C ILE A 12 61.06 -7.43 32.11
N ASP A 13 60.94 -6.19 32.58
CA ASP A 13 61.09 -5.85 33.98
C ASP A 13 59.75 -5.94 34.71
N ILE A 14 59.71 -6.77 35.75
CA ILE A 14 58.51 -6.96 36.56
C ILE A 14 58.80 -6.82 38.06
N LYS A 15 57.76 -6.39 38.79
CA LYS A 15 57.81 -6.24 40.25
C LYS A 15 57.83 -7.62 40.93
N PRO A 16 58.60 -7.83 42.01
CA PRO A 16 58.76 -9.13 42.67
C PRO A 16 57.46 -9.83 43.09
N TYR A 17 56.45 -9.08 43.54
CA TYR A 17 55.16 -9.67 43.92
C TYR A 17 54.43 -10.34 42.74
N ARG A 18 54.66 -9.85 41.51
CA ARG A 18 54.01 -10.36 40.30
C ARG A 18 54.62 -11.70 39.85
N LEU A 19 55.92 -11.87 40.07
CA LEU A 19 56.63 -13.15 39.88
C LEU A 19 56.05 -14.25 40.75
N LYS A 20 55.71 -13.94 42.00
CA LYS A 20 55.18 -14.91 42.95
C LYS A 20 53.71 -15.30 42.68
N ARG A 21 52.91 -14.39 42.13
CA ARG A 21 51.44 -14.55 42.01
C ARG A 21 50.98 -15.10 40.66
N SER A 22 51.72 -14.84 39.59
CA SER A 22 51.26 -15.12 38.23
C SER A 22 52.01 -16.30 37.62
N LYS A 23 51.27 -17.34 37.21
CA LYS A 23 51.81 -18.49 36.48
C LYS A 23 52.35 -18.13 35.10
N HIS A 24 51.77 -17.10 34.47
CA HIS A 24 52.22 -16.60 33.16
C HIS A 24 52.42 -15.07 33.15
N LEU A 25 53.48 -14.63 32.49
CA LEU A 25 53.99 -13.26 32.47
C LEU A 25 54.15 -12.76 31.03
N PHE A 26 53.65 -11.56 30.76
CA PHE A 26 53.59 -11.02 29.40
C PHE A 26 54.10 -9.58 29.33
N CYS A 27 54.80 -9.24 28.25
CA CYS A 27 55.32 -7.89 28.00
C CYS A 27 54.23 -6.86 27.69
N SER A 28 53.05 -7.33 27.27
CA SER A 28 51.94 -6.45 26.89
C SER A 28 50.61 -7.20 26.96
N ARG A 29 49.52 -6.44 27.07
CA ARG A 29 48.16 -6.97 26.95
C ARG A 29 47.93 -7.65 25.60
N ARG A 30 48.63 -7.22 24.54
CA ARG A 30 48.61 -7.85 23.22
C ARG A 30 49.20 -9.26 23.25
N CYS A 31 50.38 -9.43 23.86
CA CYS A 31 51.01 -10.76 24.02
C CYS A 31 50.16 -11.69 24.88
N GLN A 32 49.60 -11.18 25.98
CA GLN A 32 48.64 -11.93 26.80
C GLN A 32 47.41 -12.35 25.98
N GLY A 33 46.84 -11.45 25.16
CA GLY A 33 45.69 -11.73 24.32
C GLY A 33 45.96 -12.83 23.28
N LYS A 34 47.12 -12.75 22.61
CA LYS A 34 47.54 -13.76 21.63
C LYS A 34 47.76 -15.13 22.30
N TRP A 35 48.49 -15.17 23.41
CA TRP A 35 48.69 -16.41 24.17
C TRP A 35 47.37 -17.05 24.59
N ARG A 36 46.43 -16.25 25.12
CA ARG A 36 45.08 -16.74 25.49
C ARG A 36 44.32 -17.27 24.27
N SER A 37 44.41 -16.59 23.13
CA SER A 37 43.72 -17.01 21.91
C SER A 37 44.23 -18.34 21.35
N GLU A 38 45.48 -18.71 21.63
CA GLU A 38 46.08 -19.97 21.17
C GLU A 38 45.90 -21.09 22.20
N ASN A 39 46.04 -20.79 23.50
CA ASN A 39 46.13 -21.79 24.56
C ASN A 39 44.82 -22.03 25.33
N ILE A 40 43.85 -21.09 25.25
CA ILE A 40 42.56 -21.21 25.95
C ILE A 40 41.45 -21.29 24.89
N ARG A 41 41.21 -22.50 24.36
CA ARG A 41 40.15 -22.80 23.39
C ARG A 41 39.29 -23.98 23.83
N GLY A 42 38.03 -23.98 23.40
CA GLY A 42 37.12 -25.12 23.58
C GLY A 42 36.97 -25.53 25.04
N SER A 43 37.17 -26.82 25.33
CA SER A 43 37.07 -27.39 26.68
C SER A 43 37.97 -26.77 27.73
N SER A 44 39.07 -26.14 27.30
CA SER A 44 40.05 -25.54 28.20
C SER A 44 39.70 -24.11 28.62
N ALA A 45 38.62 -23.53 28.08
CA ALA A 45 38.17 -22.20 28.48
C ALA A 45 37.36 -22.25 29.78
N TYR A 46 37.71 -21.40 30.76
CA TYR A 46 37.05 -21.34 32.07
C TYR A 46 35.55 -21.01 31.99
N ASN A 47 35.11 -20.36 30.91
CA ASN A 47 33.72 -19.99 30.65
C ASN A 47 33.03 -20.96 29.69
N TRP A 48 33.59 -22.14 29.47
CA TRP A 48 33.02 -23.11 28.55
C TRP A 48 31.74 -23.77 29.10
N ARG A 49 30.62 -23.66 28.36
CA ARG A 49 29.29 -24.17 28.72
C ARG A 49 28.81 -25.40 27.94
N GLY A 50 29.73 -26.14 27.31
CA GLY A 50 29.47 -27.41 26.61
C GLY A 50 29.12 -27.26 25.12
N GLY A 51 29.58 -28.25 24.34
CA GLY A 51 29.66 -28.28 22.87
C GLY A 51 28.36 -28.05 22.11
N PRO A 52 28.43 -28.09 20.76
CA PRO A 52 27.24 -28.28 19.95
C PRO A 52 26.45 -29.48 20.48
N ILE A 53 25.15 -29.30 20.65
CA ILE A 53 24.24 -30.35 21.10
C ILE A 53 23.67 -31.07 19.87
N THR A 54 23.51 -32.39 19.98
CA THR A 54 22.84 -33.23 18.98
C THR A 54 21.33 -33.19 19.19
N LEU A 55 20.59 -32.93 18.13
CA LEU A 55 19.13 -32.84 18.09
C LEU A 55 18.57 -33.76 17.01
N ILE A 56 17.34 -34.22 17.20
CA ILE A 56 16.59 -34.98 16.19
C ILE A 56 15.73 -34.01 15.38
N CYS A 57 15.81 -34.07 14.05
CA CYS A 57 15.00 -33.23 13.17
C CYS A 57 13.55 -33.71 13.13
N SER A 58 12.59 -32.89 13.54
CA SER A 58 11.15 -33.20 13.48
C SER A 58 10.64 -33.44 12.05
N GLY A 59 11.34 -32.93 11.03
CA GLY A 59 10.91 -33.07 9.63
C GLY A 59 11.34 -34.36 8.93
N CYS A 60 12.55 -34.86 9.23
CA CYS A 60 13.15 -36.02 8.54
C CYS A 60 13.69 -37.11 9.47
N GLY A 61 13.64 -36.92 10.79
CA GLY A 61 14.13 -37.88 11.79
C GLY A 61 15.64 -37.97 11.95
N LYS A 62 16.43 -37.30 11.09
CA LYS A 62 17.89 -37.35 11.16
C LYS A 62 18.45 -36.52 12.30
N GLU A 63 19.53 -37.01 12.89
CA GLU A 63 20.32 -36.27 13.87
C GLU A 63 21.09 -35.11 13.22
N PHE A 64 21.20 -34.00 13.94
CA PHE A 64 22.01 -32.85 13.53
C PHE A 64 22.51 -32.07 14.74
N LYS A 65 23.62 -31.33 14.57
CA LYS A 65 24.25 -30.57 15.65
C LYS A 65 23.90 -29.07 15.57
N ARG A 66 23.72 -28.42 16.72
CA ARG A 66 23.62 -26.96 16.83
C ARG A 66 24.34 -26.42 18.06
N GLU A 67 24.83 -25.19 17.96
CA GLU A 67 25.37 -24.45 19.09
C GLU A 67 24.26 -24.12 20.10
N ARG A 68 24.57 -24.23 21.40
CA ARG A 68 23.59 -24.08 22.49
C ARG A 68 22.96 -22.68 22.53
N ASP A 69 23.73 -21.65 22.25
CA ASP A 69 23.31 -20.24 22.17
C ASP A 69 22.32 -19.97 21.02
N ARG A 70 22.38 -20.75 19.95
CA ARG A 70 21.44 -20.66 18.82
C ARG A 70 20.13 -21.40 19.05
N LEU A 71 19.95 -22.06 20.18
CA LEU A 71 18.72 -22.77 20.50
C LEU A 71 17.71 -21.86 21.21
N LYS A 72 16.63 -21.55 20.49
CA LYS A 72 15.41 -21.01 21.09
C LYS A 72 14.62 -22.14 21.75
N LYS A 73 13.89 -21.84 22.83
CA LYS A 73 12.90 -22.76 23.40
C LYS A 73 11.82 -23.03 22.36
N ALA A 74 11.78 -24.24 21.82
CA ALA A 74 10.84 -24.65 20.79
C ALA A 74 10.54 -26.14 20.90
N ASN A 75 9.31 -26.54 20.58
CA ASN A 75 8.90 -27.94 20.63
C ASN A 75 9.38 -28.76 19.42
N ASN A 76 9.87 -28.09 18.36
CA ASN A 76 10.30 -28.74 17.13
C ASN A 76 11.61 -28.13 16.63
N TYR A 77 12.54 -28.98 16.20
CA TYR A 77 13.85 -28.61 15.68
C TYR A 77 14.07 -29.19 14.28
N TYR A 78 14.78 -28.47 13.42
CA TYR A 78 14.92 -28.83 12.01
C TYR A 78 16.36 -28.70 11.53
N CYS A 79 16.86 -29.73 10.84
CA CYS A 79 18.21 -29.75 10.27
C CYS A 79 18.36 -28.77 9.09
N SER A 80 17.26 -28.38 8.45
CA SER A 80 17.26 -27.43 7.33
C SER A 80 15.94 -26.66 7.21
N LYS A 81 15.98 -25.51 6.52
CA LYS A 81 14.77 -24.75 6.14
C LYS A 81 13.82 -25.58 5.27
N LYS A 82 14.36 -26.49 4.46
CA LYS A 82 13.58 -27.44 3.67
C LYS A 82 12.74 -28.36 4.58
N CYS A 83 13.38 -29.01 5.55
CA CYS A 83 12.68 -29.87 6.51
C CYS A 83 11.63 -29.12 7.33
N PHE A 84 11.89 -27.87 7.72
CA PHE A 84 10.89 -27.01 8.35
C PHE A 84 9.66 -26.80 7.46
N ASN A 85 9.88 -26.38 6.22
CA ASN A 85 8.80 -26.09 5.26
C ASN A 85 7.98 -27.33 4.88
N GLU A 86 8.64 -28.48 4.77
CA GLU A 86 7.98 -29.76 4.48
C GLU A 86 7.17 -30.25 5.68
N HIS A 87 7.74 -30.21 6.89
CA HIS A 87 7.03 -30.62 8.10
C HIS A 87 5.80 -29.76 8.38
N ARG A 88 5.87 -28.44 8.11
CA ARG A 88 4.75 -27.51 8.25
C ARG A 88 3.53 -27.87 7.39
N LYS A 89 3.70 -28.65 6.31
CA LYS A 89 2.62 -29.08 5.43
C LYS A 89 1.96 -30.39 5.87
N LYS A 90 2.61 -31.16 6.75
CA LYS A 90 2.13 -32.47 7.20
C LYS A 90 1.08 -32.31 8.30
N GLU A 91 0.21 -33.31 8.42
CA GLU A 91 -0.94 -33.31 9.33
C GLU A 91 -0.55 -33.22 10.81
N ASN A 92 0.65 -33.72 11.15
CA ASN A 92 1.18 -33.75 12.51
C ASN A 92 1.77 -32.40 12.99
N HIS A 93 1.63 -31.31 12.21
CA HIS A 93 2.11 -29.98 12.62
C HIS A 93 1.01 -29.22 13.40
N PRO A 94 1.32 -28.55 14.54
CA PRO A 94 0.32 -27.85 15.36
C PRO A 94 -0.52 -26.79 14.62
N ASN A 95 0.02 -26.20 13.56
CA ASN A 95 -0.68 -25.22 12.72
C ASN A 95 -1.33 -25.82 11.46
N TRP A 96 -1.47 -27.14 11.35
CA TRP A 96 -2.13 -27.76 10.21
C TRP A 96 -3.66 -27.57 10.32
N GLN A 97 -4.28 -26.98 9.30
CA GLN A 97 -5.70 -26.58 9.31
C GLN A 97 -6.57 -27.44 8.38
N GLY A 98 -6.10 -28.63 8.01
CA GLY A 98 -6.78 -29.53 7.07
C GLY A 98 -6.23 -29.48 5.65
N GLY A 99 -6.31 -30.61 4.95
CA GLY A 99 -5.84 -30.78 3.58
C GLY A 99 -6.87 -30.42 2.51
N ASN A 100 -6.85 -31.21 1.45
CA ASN A 100 -7.83 -31.14 0.37
C ASN A 100 -9.25 -31.51 0.87
N VAL A 101 -10.28 -30.87 0.31
CA VAL A 101 -11.69 -31.15 0.55
C VAL A 101 -12.38 -31.48 -0.77
N ILE A 102 -13.31 -32.43 -0.72
CA ILE A 102 -14.16 -32.79 -1.85
C ILE A 102 -15.36 -31.83 -1.87
N ARG A 103 -15.67 -31.28 -3.05
CA ARG A 103 -16.84 -30.44 -3.31
C ARG A 103 -17.57 -30.94 -4.55
N GLN A 104 -18.87 -30.65 -4.65
CA GLN A 104 -19.64 -30.91 -5.86
C GLN A 104 -19.68 -29.66 -6.75
N CYS A 105 -19.44 -29.88 -8.05
CA CYS A 105 -19.49 -28.82 -9.05
C CYS A 105 -20.93 -28.34 -9.25
N LYS A 106 -21.19 -27.04 -9.08
CA LYS A 106 -22.54 -26.47 -9.26
C LYS A 106 -23.09 -26.55 -10.69
N TYR A 107 -22.21 -26.78 -11.68
CA TYR A 107 -22.62 -26.92 -13.08
C TYR A 107 -22.92 -28.36 -13.49
N CYS A 108 -21.95 -29.28 -13.29
CA CYS A 108 -22.04 -30.65 -13.79
C CYS A 108 -22.29 -31.71 -12.70
N GLY A 109 -22.39 -31.31 -11.43
CA GLY A 109 -22.60 -32.21 -10.29
C GLY A 109 -21.38 -33.05 -9.88
N LYS A 110 -20.35 -33.16 -10.73
CA LYS A 110 -19.16 -33.97 -10.44
C LYS A 110 -18.42 -33.49 -9.20
N GLU A 111 -17.97 -34.47 -8.41
CA GLU A 111 -17.09 -34.22 -7.28
C GLU A 111 -15.70 -33.79 -7.75
N PHE A 112 -15.11 -32.82 -7.06
CA PHE A 112 -13.78 -32.33 -7.33
C PHE A 112 -13.07 -31.92 -6.04
N ILE A 113 -11.75 -32.02 -6.09
CA ILE A 113 -10.89 -31.77 -4.94
C ILE A 113 -10.44 -30.32 -4.95
N THR A 114 -10.58 -29.62 -3.82
CA THR A 114 -10.09 -28.24 -3.65
C THR A 114 -9.43 -28.04 -2.28
N LYS A 115 -8.67 -26.96 -2.09
CA LYS A 115 -7.95 -26.71 -0.83
C LYS A 115 -8.88 -26.11 0.24
N ARG A 116 -8.76 -26.55 1.50
CA ARG A 116 -9.51 -25.99 2.63
C ARG A 116 -8.94 -24.64 3.09
N ARG A 117 -9.82 -23.63 3.07
CA ARG A 117 -9.75 -22.27 3.65
C ARG A 117 -8.75 -21.22 3.10
N GLY A 118 -9.26 -19.98 3.07
CA GLY A 118 -8.55 -18.73 2.75
C GLY A 118 -8.85 -18.15 1.37
N LYS A 119 -8.73 -18.95 0.30
CA LYS A 119 -8.79 -18.44 -1.08
C LYS A 119 -9.61 -19.27 -2.07
N SER A 120 -10.02 -20.49 -1.73
CA SER A 120 -10.77 -21.31 -2.68
C SER A 120 -12.27 -21.04 -2.59
N THR A 121 -12.74 -20.10 -3.39
CA THR A 121 -14.14 -19.90 -3.78
C THR A 121 -14.55 -20.88 -4.89
N ALA A 122 -13.77 -21.93 -5.16
CA ALA A 122 -14.04 -22.85 -6.25
C ALA A 122 -15.40 -23.52 -6.06
N ILE A 123 -16.32 -23.15 -6.96
CA ILE A 123 -17.71 -23.66 -7.07
C ILE A 123 -17.82 -24.66 -8.22
N PHE A 124 -16.86 -24.66 -9.15
CA PHE A 124 -16.87 -25.45 -10.38
C PHE A 124 -15.62 -26.33 -10.47
N CYS A 125 -15.77 -27.55 -11.00
CA CYS A 125 -14.66 -28.49 -11.19
C CYS A 125 -13.68 -28.07 -12.29
N SER A 126 -14.08 -27.16 -13.19
CA SER A 126 -13.24 -26.64 -14.25
C SER A 126 -13.67 -25.22 -14.68
N SER A 127 -12.76 -24.50 -15.34
CA SER A 127 -13.06 -23.21 -15.97
C SER A 127 -14.17 -23.34 -17.02
N GLU A 128 -14.20 -24.45 -17.77
CA GLU A 128 -15.26 -24.73 -18.73
C GLU A 128 -16.64 -24.83 -18.06
N CYS A 129 -16.73 -25.53 -16.93
CA CYS A 129 -17.99 -25.64 -16.17
C CYS A 129 -18.45 -24.27 -15.66
N HIS A 130 -17.51 -23.41 -15.24
CA HIS A 130 -17.82 -22.04 -14.85
C HIS A 130 -18.38 -21.22 -16.03
N VAL A 131 -17.73 -21.27 -17.19
CA VAL A 131 -18.17 -20.54 -18.40
C VAL A 131 -19.54 -21.04 -18.87
N LYS A 132 -19.76 -22.36 -18.88
CA LYS A 132 -21.06 -22.93 -19.27
C LYS A 132 -22.17 -22.55 -18.28
N TRP A 133 -21.87 -22.52 -16.98
CA TRP A 133 -22.80 -22.06 -15.95
C TRP A 133 -23.16 -20.58 -16.11
N ILE A 134 -22.16 -19.71 -16.36
CA ILE A 134 -22.39 -18.28 -16.69
C ILE A 134 -23.28 -18.18 -17.92
N ARG A 135 -22.98 -18.89 -19.01
CA ARG A 135 -23.76 -18.84 -20.26
C ARG A 135 -25.21 -19.27 -20.08
N GLN A 136 -25.48 -20.27 -19.23
CA GLN A 136 -26.85 -20.71 -18.91
C GLN A 136 -27.57 -19.75 -17.96
N LYS A 137 -26.90 -19.18 -16.96
CA LYS A 137 -27.48 -18.20 -16.03
C LYS A 137 -27.75 -16.84 -16.67
N HIS A 138 -26.95 -16.46 -17.68
CA HIS A 138 -27.09 -15.22 -18.44
C HIS A 138 -27.75 -15.42 -19.80
N LEU A 139 -28.84 -16.20 -19.85
CA LEU A 139 -29.69 -16.37 -21.04
C LEU A 139 -30.48 -15.10 -21.44
N GLY A 140 -30.04 -13.88 -21.09
CA GLY A 140 -30.83 -12.69 -21.40
C GLY A 140 -30.36 -11.29 -20.99
N THR A 141 -29.06 -10.99 -20.79
CA THR A 141 -28.67 -9.59 -20.50
C THR A 141 -27.46 -9.13 -21.30
N HIS A 142 -27.75 -8.32 -22.33
CA HIS A 142 -26.88 -7.54 -23.21
C HIS A 142 -25.70 -8.27 -23.87
N LYS A 143 -25.82 -8.56 -25.18
CA LYS A 143 -24.62 -8.60 -26.03
C LYS A 143 -23.85 -7.30 -25.79
N PRO A 144 -22.54 -7.33 -25.48
CA PRO A 144 -21.78 -6.11 -25.31
C PRO A 144 -21.91 -5.29 -26.59
N LYS A 145 -22.46 -4.07 -26.46
CA LYS A 145 -22.63 -3.15 -27.57
C LYS A 145 -21.24 -2.93 -28.18
N LYS A 146 -21.08 -3.35 -29.45
CA LYS A 146 -19.84 -3.12 -30.20
C LYS A 146 -19.91 -1.71 -30.78
N ILE A 147 -18.89 -0.91 -30.49
CA ILE A 147 -18.69 0.39 -31.13
C ILE A 147 -18.31 0.14 -32.59
N LYS A 148 -18.95 0.84 -33.51
CA LYS A 148 -18.67 0.67 -34.94
C LYS A 148 -17.38 1.43 -35.32
N PRO A 149 -16.60 0.97 -36.32
CA PRO A 149 -15.34 1.62 -36.71
C PRO A 149 -15.46 3.12 -36.99
N GLU A 150 -16.58 3.56 -37.59
CA GLU A 150 -16.88 4.95 -37.89
C GLU A 150 -16.99 5.86 -36.64
N GLU A 151 -17.30 5.29 -35.47
CA GLU A 151 -17.40 6.04 -34.22
C GLU A 151 -16.04 6.24 -33.52
N HIS A 152 -15.00 5.53 -33.97
CA HIS A 152 -13.70 5.55 -33.30
C HIS A 152 -13.06 6.95 -33.28
N GLN A 153 -13.21 7.73 -34.37
CA GLN A 153 -12.62 9.06 -34.44
C GLN A 153 -13.23 10.00 -33.39
N ASN A 154 -14.56 9.99 -33.24
CA ASN A 154 -15.25 10.80 -32.22
C ASN A 154 -14.82 10.42 -30.79
N ILE A 155 -14.57 9.13 -30.53
CA ILE A 155 -14.03 8.67 -29.24
C ILE A 155 -12.63 9.23 -29.00
N ILE A 156 -11.76 9.18 -30.02
CA ILE A 156 -10.40 9.74 -29.93
C ILE A 156 -10.48 11.24 -29.70
N ASP A 157 -11.33 11.97 -30.42
CA ASP A 157 -11.47 13.42 -30.28
C ASP A 157 -11.96 13.81 -28.88
N LYS A 158 -12.94 13.08 -28.32
CA LYS A 158 -13.41 13.26 -26.94
C LYS A 158 -12.28 13.01 -25.93
N TYR A 159 -11.48 11.97 -26.16
CA TYR A 159 -10.32 11.67 -25.33
C TYR A 159 -9.25 12.76 -25.45
N LEU A 160 -8.91 13.24 -26.65
CA LEU A 160 -7.96 14.34 -26.82
C LEU A 160 -8.45 15.63 -26.13
N LYS A 161 -9.77 15.83 -26.02
CA LYS A 161 -10.42 16.88 -25.23
C LYS A 161 -10.51 16.59 -23.72
N ARG A 162 -9.66 15.71 -23.19
CA ARG A 162 -9.54 15.38 -21.75
C ARG A 162 -10.80 14.78 -21.11
N ILE A 163 -11.69 14.16 -21.89
CA ILE A 163 -12.80 13.36 -21.34
C ILE A 163 -12.28 11.95 -21.02
N SER A 164 -12.46 11.51 -19.77
CA SER A 164 -11.88 10.24 -19.31
C SER A 164 -12.48 9.03 -20.05
N PRO A 165 -11.71 7.93 -20.23
CA PRO A 165 -12.22 6.71 -20.85
C PRO A 165 -13.52 6.18 -20.21
N GLU A 166 -13.69 6.36 -18.90
CA GLU A 166 -14.89 5.95 -18.15
C GLU A 166 -16.12 6.79 -18.52
N ARG A 167 -15.94 8.12 -18.65
CA ARG A 167 -17.04 9.01 -19.08
C ARG A 167 -17.42 8.73 -20.53
N ILE A 168 -16.42 8.52 -21.40
CA ILE A 168 -16.68 8.13 -22.79
C ILE A 168 -17.44 6.80 -22.81
N ALA A 169 -17.00 5.81 -22.04
CA ALA A 169 -17.68 4.51 -21.98
C ALA A 169 -19.14 4.63 -21.54
N THR A 170 -19.40 5.46 -20.53
CA THR A 170 -20.76 5.76 -20.05
C THR A 170 -21.62 6.37 -21.16
N TYR A 171 -21.10 7.38 -21.88
CA TYR A 171 -21.79 8.02 -23.01
C TYR A 171 -22.15 7.02 -24.12
N TYR A 172 -21.24 6.09 -24.44
CA TYR A 172 -21.48 5.09 -25.49
C TYR A 172 -22.28 3.87 -25.01
N GLY A 173 -22.52 3.72 -23.71
CA GLY A 173 -23.17 2.55 -23.12
C GLY A 173 -22.32 1.28 -23.23
N VAL A 174 -21.00 1.40 -23.05
CA VAL A 174 -20.03 0.31 -23.16
C VAL A 174 -19.16 0.21 -21.92
N THR A 175 -18.34 -0.84 -21.83
CA THR A 175 -17.34 -0.95 -20.76
C THR A 175 -16.14 -0.03 -21.04
N PRO A 176 -15.46 0.50 -20.00
CA PRO A 176 -14.22 1.27 -20.18
C PRO A 176 -13.16 0.54 -21.00
N GLY A 177 -13.08 -0.78 -20.86
CA GLY A 177 -12.18 -1.63 -21.64
C GLY A 177 -12.36 -1.52 -23.16
N ALA A 178 -13.59 -1.29 -23.64
CA ALA A 178 -13.84 -1.05 -25.06
C ALA A 178 -13.18 0.26 -25.54
N ILE A 179 -13.23 1.31 -24.73
CA ILE A 179 -12.59 2.60 -25.04
C ILE A 179 -11.06 2.44 -25.04
N TYR A 180 -10.48 1.81 -24.01
CA TYR A 180 -9.04 1.55 -23.97
C TYR A 180 -8.55 0.72 -25.16
N TRP A 181 -9.34 -0.27 -25.60
CA TRP A 181 -9.01 -1.05 -26.79
C TRP A 181 -8.99 -0.19 -28.06
N ILE A 182 -9.96 0.72 -28.24
CA ILE A 182 -10.00 1.65 -29.38
C ILE A 182 -8.78 2.58 -29.37
N LEU A 183 -8.47 3.18 -28.22
CA LEU A 183 -7.31 4.07 -28.08
C LEU A 183 -6.01 3.34 -28.43
N LYS A 184 -5.83 2.12 -27.92
CA LYS A 184 -4.65 1.29 -28.24
C LYS A 184 -4.61 0.88 -29.71
N LYS A 185 -5.74 0.50 -30.30
CA LYS A 185 -5.83 0.10 -31.72
C LYS A 185 -5.38 1.23 -32.65
N HIS A 186 -5.66 2.47 -32.29
CA HIS A 186 -5.29 3.67 -33.04
C HIS A 186 -3.99 4.32 -32.54
N ASN A 187 -3.18 3.62 -31.76
CA ASN A 187 -1.89 4.09 -31.24
C ASN A 187 -1.96 5.40 -30.43
N ILE A 188 -3.10 5.67 -29.78
CA ILE A 188 -3.25 6.83 -28.92
C ILE A 188 -2.59 6.56 -27.57
N LYS A 189 -1.62 7.40 -27.20
CA LYS A 189 -0.93 7.31 -25.91
C LYS A 189 -1.91 7.60 -24.77
N LEU A 190 -1.94 6.69 -23.78
CA LEU A 190 -2.72 6.89 -22.57
C LEU A 190 -2.10 8.00 -21.71
N TRP A 191 -2.93 8.82 -21.06
CA TRP A 191 -2.42 9.85 -20.16
C TRP A 191 -1.68 9.16 -19.01
N ASP A 192 -0.52 9.71 -18.69
CA ASP A 192 0.18 9.26 -17.51
C ASP A 192 -0.59 9.75 -16.28
N THR A 193 -1.14 8.82 -15.52
CA THR A 193 -1.85 9.13 -14.27
C THR A 193 -0.95 9.06 -13.05
N SER A 194 0.32 8.63 -13.22
CA SER A 194 1.30 8.55 -12.13
C SER A 194 1.75 9.93 -11.64
N GLN A 195 1.60 10.95 -12.48
CA GLN A 195 1.83 12.35 -12.12
C GLN A 195 0.78 12.91 -11.15
N TYR A 196 -0.39 12.27 -11.02
CA TYR A 196 -1.39 12.73 -10.07
C TYR A 196 -1.01 12.28 -8.65
N PRO A 197 -0.97 13.21 -7.68
CA PRO A 197 -0.67 12.87 -6.30
C PRO A 197 -1.67 11.83 -5.77
N LYS A 198 -1.19 10.97 -4.86
CA LYS A 198 -2.06 10.01 -4.16
C LYS A 198 -3.18 10.78 -3.47
N LEU A 199 -4.38 10.20 -3.52
CA LEU A 199 -5.54 10.73 -2.80
C LEU A 199 -5.22 10.79 -1.31
N GLN A 200 -5.70 11.86 -0.68
CA GLN A 200 -5.57 12.12 0.74
C GLN A 200 -6.95 12.01 1.37
N GLU A 201 -7.05 11.38 2.53
CA GLU A 201 -8.30 11.27 3.28
C GLU A 201 -8.46 12.51 4.17
N ALA A 202 -9.63 13.14 4.09
CA ALA A 202 -10.07 14.21 4.97
C ALA A 202 -10.77 13.65 6.22
N ASP A 203 -10.98 14.48 7.23
CA ASP A 203 -11.45 14.02 8.55
C ASP A 203 -12.90 13.50 8.53
N ASP A 204 -13.68 13.83 7.50
CA ASP A 204 -15.03 13.33 7.26
C ASP A 204 -15.10 12.08 6.34
N GLY A 205 -13.94 11.65 5.81
CA GLY A 205 -13.79 10.51 4.91
C GLY A 205 -13.74 10.86 3.42
N HIS A 206 -13.82 12.14 3.01
CA HIS A 206 -13.61 12.51 1.61
C HIS A 206 -12.19 12.16 1.14
N LEU A 207 -12.09 11.64 -0.09
CA LEU A 207 -10.81 11.34 -0.74
C LEU A 207 -10.44 12.45 -1.73
N VAL A 208 -9.57 13.36 -1.31
CA VAL A 208 -9.22 14.59 -2.03
C VAL A 208 -7.89 14.53 -2.75
N ARG A 209 -7.66 15.41 -3.73
CA ARG A 209 -6.50 15.37 -4.65
C ARG A 209 -5.35 16.27 -4.25
N SER A 210 -5.57 17.25 -3.38
CA SER A 210 -4.53 18.19 -2.94
C SER A 210 -4.54 18.40 -1.43
N SER A 211 -3.42 18.89 -0.89
CA SER A 211 -3.34 19.26 0.54
C SER A 211 -4.23 20.45 0.86
N LEU A 212 -4.40 21.39 -0.09
CA LEU A 212 -5.28 22.55 0.07
C LEU A 212 -6.76 22.12 0.12
N GLU A 213 -7.18 21.21 -0.77
CA GLU A 213 -8.53 20.60 -0.70
C GLU A 213 -8.78 19.98 0.67
N ARG A 214 -7.82 19.19 1.20
CA ARG A 214 -7.98 18.58 2.53
C ARG A 214 -8.11 19.61 3.65
N MET A 215 -7.35 20.70 3.59
CA MET A 215 -7.42 21.75 4.60
C MET A 215 -8.76 22.47 4.59
N VAL A 216 -9.31 22.75 3.39
CA VAL A 216 -10.65 23.35 3.25
C VAL A 216 -11.74 22.37 3.69
N ASP A 217 -11.64 21.09 3.29
CA ASP A 217 -12.57 20.04 3.71
C ASP A 217 -12.63 19.91 5.24
N ASN A 218 -11.47 19.72 5.89
CA ASN A 218 -11.37 19.62 7.34
C ASN A 218 -11.90 20.88 8.03
N TYR A 219 -11.68 22.07 7.46
CA TYR A 219 -12.26 23.30 7.98
C TYR A 219 -13.78 23.28 7.91
N LEU A 220 -14.37 22.90 6.77
CA LEU A 220 -15.82 22.81 6.58
C LEU A 220 -16.42 21.79 7.56
N PHE A 221 -15.79 20.62 7.68
CA PHE A 221 -16.21 19.56 8.59
C PHE A 221 -16.19 19.99 10.06
N HIS A 222 -15.07 20.54 10.54
CA HIS A 222 -14.93 20.96 11.94
C HIS A 222 -15.86 22.11 12.33
N ASN A 223 -16.19 22.99 11.38
CA ASN A 223 -17.18 24.05 11.56
C ASN A 223 -18.63 23.59 11.31
N LYS A 224 -18.85 22.28 11.08
CA LYS A 224 -20.17 21.68 10.84
C LYS A 224 -20.90 22.30 9.66
N ILE A 225 -20.16 22.66 8.62
CA ILE A 225 -20.66 23.25 7.38
C ILE A 225 -20.94 22.09 6.40
N PRO A 226 -22.21 21.79 6.08
CA PRO A 226 -22.54 20.75 5.11
C PRO A 226 -21.99 21.12 3.73
N HIS A 227 -21.27 20.20 3.11
CA HIS A 227 -20.61 20.44 1.83
C HIS A 227 -20.61 19.17 0.97
N ILE A 228 -20.53 19.36 -0.34
CA ILE A 228 -20.42 18.28 -1.34
C ILE A 228 -19.04 18.36 -1.96
N TYR A 229 -18.24 17.30 -1.87
CA TYR A 229 -16.96 17.19 -2.56
C TYR A 229 -17.13 16.88 -4.07
N ASN A 230 -16.35 17.57 -4.90
CA ASN A 230 -16.24 17.36 -6.34
C ASN A 230 -17.59 17.35 -7.10
N PRO A 231 -18.50 18.32 -6.89
CA PRO A 231 -19.82 18.37 -7.54
C PRO A 231 -19.73 18.68 -9.04
N GLN A 232 -20.71 18.21 -9.81
CA GLN A 232 -20.82 18.53 -11.24
C GLN A 232 -21.28 19.98 -11.42
N ILE A 233 -20.55 20.78 -12.19
CA ILE A 233 -20.98 22.13 -12.54
C ILE A 233 -22.04 22.02 -13.67
N PRO A 234 -23.24 22.60 -13.51
CA PRO A 234 -24.31 22.56 -14.50
C PRO A 234 -23.84 22.98 -15.89
N PHE A 235 -24.38 22.34 -16.93
CA PHE A 235 -24.13 22.67 -18.34
C PHE A 235 -22.65 22.62 -18.79
N SER A 236 -21.78 22.00 -18.00
CA SER A 236 -20.37 21.81 -18.35
C SER A 236 -19.92 20.37 -18.10
N ASN A 237 -18.70 20.06 -18.55
CA ASN A 237 -17.99 18.85 -18.14
C ASN A 237 -17.10 19.06 -16.91
N TYR A 238 -17.07 20.28 -16.36
CA TYR A 238 -16.23 20.65 -15.22
C TYR A 238 -16.84 20.18 -13.91
N ARG A 239 -15.97 20.08 -12.91
CA ARG A 239 -16.34 19.89 -11.51
C ARG A 239 -15.66 20.96 -10.68
N ALA A 240 -16.37 21.45 -9.68
CA ALA A 240 -15.82 22.33 -8.66
C ALA A 240 -15.12 21.49 -7.59
N ASP A 241 -14.36 22.10 -6.71
CA ASP A 241 -13.75 21.37 -5.59
C ASP A 241 -14.79 21.06 -4.52
N PHE A 242 -15.63 22.05 -4.18
CA PHE A 242 -16.73 21.88 -3.23
C PHE A 242 -17.99 22.65 -3.64
N LEU A 243 -19.13 22.30 -3.04
CA LEU A 243 -20.37 23.07 -3.05
C LEU A 243 -20.91 23.17 -1.63
N VAL A 244 -21.14 24.39 -1.16
CA VAL A 244 -21.73 24.71 0.16
C VAL A 244 -23.01 25.50 -0.07
N GLY A 245 -24.14 24.96 0.35
CA GLY A 245 -25.46 25.51 -0.01
C GLY A 245 -25.63 25.57 -1.53
N ASN A 246 -25.68 26.78 -2.10
CA ASN A 246 -25.74 27.02 -3.54
C ASN A 246 -24.45 27.65 -4.12
N GLN A 247 -23.37 27.75 -3.33
CA GLN A 247 -22.12 28.38 -3.71
C GLN A 247 -21.04 27.34 -4.03
N TYR A 248 -20.54 27.37 -5.26
CA TYR A 248 -19.41 26.54 -5.68
C TYR A 248 -18.11 27.11 -5.13
N ILE A 249 -17.15 26.23 -4.84
CA ILE A 249 -15.83 26.60 -4.33
C ILE A 249 -14.77 26.04 -5.28
N GLU A 250 -13.82 26.90 -5.67
CA GLU A 250 -12.62 26.53 -6.43
C GLU A 250 -11.37 26.95 -5.64
N ILE A 251 -10.42 26.02 -5.51
CA ILE A 251 -9.15 26.20 -4.79
C ILE A 251 -8.02 26.31 -5.82
N TRP A 252 -7.49 27.51 -6.01
CA TRP A 252 -6.56 27.81 -7.09
C TRP A 252 -5.09 27.61 -6.67
N GLY A 253 -4.63 26.36 -6.58
CA GLY A 253 -3.30 26.02 -6.05
C GLY A 253 -2.08 26.16 -6.97
N MET A 254 -2.25 26.43 -8.27
CA MET A 254 -1.16 26.38 -9.27
C MET A 254 -1.11 27.59 -10.22
N ILE A 255 -1.38 28.79 -9.69
CA ILE A 255 -1.34 30.02 -10.50
C ILE A 255 0.04 30.26 -11.10
N GLY A 256 0.09 30.70 -12.36
CA GLY A 256 1.32 31.05 -13.07
C GLY A 256 1.78 29.97 -14.06
N ASN A 257 1.03 28.89 -14.20
CA ASN A 257 1.18 27.95 -15.31
C ASN A 257 0.16 28.30 -16.41
N LYS A 258 0.63 28.56 -17.64
CA LYS A 258 -0.22 29.00 -18.75
C LYS A 258 -1.43 28.10 -19.01
N GLU A 259 -1.25 26.78 -19.05
CA GLU A 259 -2.37 25.84 -19.31
C GLU A 259 -3.37 25.80 -18.13
N TYR A 260 -2.86 25.92 -16.90
CA TYR A 260 -3.68 25.99 -15.71
C TYR A 260 -4.50 27.29 -15.66
N ASP A 261 -3.86 28.41 -15.98
CA ASP A 261 -4.47 29.74 -15.99
C ASP A 261 -5.55 29.83 -17.08
N GLU A 262 -5.31 29.28 -18.27
CA GLU A 262 -6.32 29.17 -19.34
C GLU A 262 -7.55 28.38 -18.86
N ARG A 263 -7.34 27.24 -18.18
CA ARG A 263 -8.44 26.43 -17.64
C ARG A 263 -9.20 27.12 -16.52
N MET A 264 -8.50 27.89 -15.68
CA MET A 264 -9.13 28.72 -14.65
C MET A 264 -10.05 29.76 -15.31
N GLN A 265 -9.58 30.46 -16.35
CA GLN A 265 -10.39 31.44 -17.08
C GLN A 265 -11.62 30.81 -17.75
N ASP A 266 -11.49 29.62 -18.35
CA ASP A 266 -12.62 28.90 -18.94
C ASP A 266 -13.70 28.58 -17.90
N LYS A 267 -13.30 28.14 -16.70
CA LYS A 267 -14.23 27.90 -15.59
C LYS A 267 -14.90 29.20 -15.14
N LEU A 268 -14.13 30.28 -14.94
CA LEU A 268 -14.66 31.58 -14.50
C LEU A 268 -15.70 32.12 -15.47
N LYS A 269 -15.42 32.04 -16.78
CA LYS A 269 -16.38 32.41 -17.83
C LYS A 269 -17.66 31.58 -17.74
N HIS A 270 -17.56 30.28 -17.49
CA HIS A 270 -18.72 29.41 -17.32
C HIS A 270 -19.56 29.79 -16.08
N TYR A 271 -18.92 30.05 -14.94
CA TYR A 271 -19.64 30.51 -13.75
C TYR A 271 -20.39 31.83 -14.00
N GLN A 272 -19.75 32.77 -14.70
CA GLN A 272 -20.35 34.05 -15.07
C GLN A 272 -21.52 33.90 -16.05
N GLU A 273 -21.33 33.11 -17.12
CA GLU A 273 -22.34 32.88 -18.17
C GLU A 273 -23.65 32.34 -17.60
N TYR A 274 -23.56 31.42 -16.64
CA TYR A 274 -24.72 30.74 -16.04
C TYR A 274 -25.14 31.33 -14.69
N GLY A 275 -24.56 32.45 -14.25
CA GLY A 275 -24.92 33.12 -13.00
C GLY A 275 -24.74 32.23 -11.75
N LEU A 276 -23.74 31.35 -11.77
CA LEU A 276 -23.49 30.38 -10.71
C LEU A 276 -22.64 31.03 -9.59
N PRO A 277 -23.12 31.08 -8.34
CA PRO A 277 -22.35 31.66 -7.23
C PRO A 277 -21.03 30.92 -7.01
N LEU A 278 -19.94 31.66 -6.96
CA LEU A 278 -18.58 31.12 -6.88
C LEU A 278 -17.78 31.79 -5.76
N ILE A 279 -17.14 30.97 -4.92
CA ILE A 279 -16.11 31.34 -3.98
C ILE A 279 -14.77 30.85 -4.52
N GLN A 280 -13.82 31.75 -4.59
CA GLN A 280 -12.46 31.46 -5.01
C GLN A 280 -11.57 31.49 -3.78
N ILE A 281 -10.80 30.43 -3.57
CA ILE A 281 -9.85 30.29 -2.46
C ILE A 281 -8.45 30.16 -3.06
N PHE A 282 -7.53 30.99 -2.60
CA PHE A 282 -6.14 30.94 -3.01
C PHE A 282 -5.27 30.36 -1.89
N PRO A 283 -4.04 29.87 -2.18
CA PRO A 283 -3.14 29.33 -1.17
C PRO A 283 -2.90 30.31 -0.01
N GLU A 284 -2.86 31.61 -0.30
CA GLU A 284 -2.66 32.69 0.68
C GLU A 284 -3.83 32.85 1.64
N ASP A 285 -5.01 32.34 1.30
CA ASP A 285 -6.19 32.36 2.16
C ASP A 285 -6.16 31.28 3.23
N ILE A 286 -5.33 30.25 3.06
CA ILE A 286 -5.30 29.07 3.92
C ILE A 286 -4.12 29.16 4.90
N PRO A 287 -4.34 28.99 6.23
CA PRO A 287 -5.61 28.72 6.89
C PRO A 287 -6.36 29.98 7.36
N HIS A 288 -5.73 31.15 7.33
CA HIS A 288 -6.10 32.29 8.17
C HIS A 288 -7.31 33.11 7.69
N ASN A 289 -7.69 33.00 6.41
CA ASN A 289 -8.81 33.79 5.85
C ASN A 289 -10.11 32.98 5.73
N LEU A 290 -10.09 31.68 6.04
CA LEU A 290 -11.27 30.82 5.86
C LEU A 290 -12.46 31.31 6.69
N ASP A 291 -12.25 31.71 7.96
CA ASP A 291 -13.30 32.29 8.80
C ASP A 291 -13.98 33.49 8.13
N ARG A 292 -13.18 34.41 7.58
CA ARG A 292 -13.68 35.62 6.89
C ARG A 292 -14.43 35.28 5.59
N ILE A 293 -13.93 34.31 4.83
CA ILE A 293 -14.54 33.87 3.57
C ILE A 293 -15.91 33.23 3.85
N PHE A 294 -15.96 32.31 4.80
CA PHE A 294 -17.16 31.54 5.11
C PHE A 294 -18.17 32.31 5.96
N ALA A 295 -17.77 33.32 6.76
CA ALA A 295 -18.70 34.18 7.50
C ALA A 295 -19.76 34.85 6.61
N LYS A 296 -19.39 35.22 5.37
CA LYS A 296 -20.31 35.85 4.40
C LYS A 296 -21.39 34.89 3.89
N ILE A 297 -21.13 33.59 3.88
CA ILE A 297 -22.10 32.58 3.43
C ILE A 297 -23.27 32.52 4.40
N PHE A 298 -22.99 32.56 5.71
CA PHE A 298 -24.01 32.38 6.74
C PHE A 298 -24.92 33.59 6.93
N ASP A 299 -24.38 34.82 6.81
CA ASP A 299 -25.17 36.06 6.88
C ASP A 299 -26.23 36.15 5.75
N THR A 300 -25.96 35.52 4.61
CA THR A 300 -26.90 35.46 3.47
C THR A 300 -27.97 34.36 3.63
N SER A 301 -27.64 33.27 4.34
CA SER A 301 -28.55 32.14 4.57
C SER A 301 -29.58 32.38 5.67
N GLN A 302 -29.30 33.28 6.64
CA GLN A 302 -30.28 33.67 7.65
C GLN A 302 -31.30 34.68 7.10
N LYS A 303 -30.89 35.61 6.22
CA LYS A 303 -31.79 36.59 5.60
C LYS A 303 -32.86 36.01 4.68
N THR A 304 -32.66 34.80 4.13
CA THR A 304 -33.66 34.15 3.27
C THR A 304 -34.72 33.36 4.03
N LEU A 305 -34.51 33.09 5.33
CA LEU A 305 -35.49 32.43 6.19
C LEU A 305 -36.49 33.41 6.83
N GLU A 306 -36.19 34.71 6.87
CA GLU A 306 -37.05 35.75 7.48
C GLU A 306 -38.07 36.39 6.51
N VAL A 307 -38.19 35.92 5.25
CA VAL A 307 -39.09 36.52 4.23
C VAL A 307 -40.39 35.73 4.05
N TRP A 308 -40.68 34.75 4.92
CA TRP A 308 -41.91 33.96 4.88
C TRP A 308 -42.55 33.74 6.26
N GLU A 309 -42.60 34.79 7.08
CA GLU A 309 -43.54 34.93 8.20
C GLU A 309 -44.37 36.20 8.03
#